data_AF-A0A6L8K5Z3-F1
#
_entry.id   AF-A0A6L8K5Z3-F1
#
_cell.length_a   1.000
_cell.length_b   1.000
_cell.length_c   1.000
_cell.angle_alpha   90.00
_cell.angle_beta   90.00
_cell.angle_gamma   90.00
#
_symmetry.space_group_name_H-M   'P 1'
#
loop_
_entity.id
_entity.type
_entity.pdbx_description
1 polymer ?
#
loop_
_entity_poly.entity_id
_entity_poly.type
_entity_poly.pdbx_seq_one_letter_code
_entity_poly.pdbx_strand_id
1 'polypeptide(L)'
;MTLLTLGAAVLASVSAAADYLQAFRPQLSYSPAHNWMNDPNGLVYHDGEYHLFYQYNPNGSTWGDMSWGHAVSPDLLHWQELPLALKVEKTARGEVTQMFFSGSVVVDQANTSGLGESGRPAMIAMYTSVYPLAQQLASGQPVLAGTQAQSLAYSLDRGRSWTQYAANPVIALPPAPYTDQYREFRDPKVFWYAAGNKWVMVLVLPNLHKALLYSSRDLLHWHWMSEFGPSNAIGGAWECPDLIELTVDGDPNQRKWVLVMSLNPGGPAGGSGTQYFVGDFDGVKFSADPSPGVQWLDYGADYYAAVSWNGLPGNRQIMIGWMSNWLYGQQVPTAPWRSAQSVPRELSLRTLDGRVRLVQQPVTEFQSLRTNLLYREPVLRVPANAVTLNHVLSDAGPAELELHLKPGGAQRTGIRLRSGATDHEIELGYDREHGTLYLDRSRDGYSAALAGFAQRQNAPVQLRDGKLRLRILFDTASLTVFAGEGEAVLSSQIFPDPHQARVSLFAEGAAAEVTDISIWTLSSIWRQPE
;
A
#
# COMPACT_ATOMS: atom_id res chain seq x y z
N MET A 1 49.91 -9.27 -38.61
CA MET A 1 50.00 -10.07 -37.37
C MET A 1 50.70 -9.17 -36.37
N THR A 2 50.13 -8.69 -35.27
CA THR A 2 49.01 -9.16 -34.45
C THR A 2 48.50 -7.97 -33.62
N LEU A 3 47.25 -8.07 -33.18
CA LEU A 3 46.45 -7.11 -32.41
C LEU A 3 47.11 -6.59 -31.13
N LEU A 4 46.74 -5.35 -30.75
CA LEU A 4 46.55 -4.94 -29.35
C LEU A 4 45.58 -3.75 -29.30
N THR A 5 44.30 -4.04 -29.08
CA THR A 5 43.29 -3.08 -28.62
C THR A 5 42.54 -3.73 -27.46
N LEU A 6 42.92 -3.38 -26.22
CA LEU A 6 42.11 -3.60 -25.03
C LEU A 6 41.88 -2.25 -24.36
N GLY A 7 40.61 -1.92 -24.19
CA GLY A 7 40.14 -0.70 -23.54
C GLY A 7 38.65 -0.51 -23.78
N ALA A 8 37.84 -1.51 -23.43
CA ALA A 8 36.39 -1.35 -23.42
C ALA A 8 36.01 -0.62 -22.13
N ALA A 9 35.52 0.61 -22.30
CA ALA A 9 35.01 1.46 -21.24
C ALA A 9 33.76 0.83 -20.59
N VAL A 10 33.77 0.75 -19.26
CA VAL A 10 32.54 0.62 -18.47
C VAL A 10 31.90 2.00 -18.45
N LEU A 11 30.92 2.23 -19.32
CA LEU A 11 30.02 3.37 -19.20
C LEU A 11 28.96 3.01 -18.16
N ALA A 12 29.22 3.34 -16.90
CA ALA A 12 28.16 3.52 -15.93
C ALA A 12 27.33 4.71 -16.40
N SER A 13 26.10 4.46 -16.87
CA SER A 13 25.13 5.53 -17.11
C SER A 13 24.79 6.15 -15.75
N VAL A 14 25.36 7.32 -15.46
CA VAL A 14 24.86 8.18 -14.40
C VAL A 14 23.50 8.66 -14.89
N SER A 15 22.42 8.03 -14.40
CA SER A 15 21.09 8.63 -14.50
C SER A 15 21.22 10.02 -13.91
N ALA A 16 20.86 11.08 -14.65
CA ALA A 16 20.61 12.36 -14.03
C ALA A 16 19.66 12.10 -12.86
N ALA A 17 20.00 12.55 -11.66
CA ALA A 17 19.12 12.42 -10.52
C ALA A 17 17.80 13.09 -10.90
N ALA A 18 16.69 12.33 -10.89
CA ALA A 18 15.39 12.92 -11.11
C ALA A 18 15.17 13.96 -10.00
N ASP A 19 14.80 15.18 -10.38
CA ASP A 19 14.34 16.16 -9.42
C ASP A 19 13.02 15.64 -8.81
N TYR A 20 12.87 15.67 -7.50
CA TYR A 20 11.65 15.27 -6.78
C TYR A 20 11.02 16.48 -6.05
N LEU A 21 11.28 17.71 -6.52
CA LEU A 21 10.77 18.96 -5.94
C LEU A 21 9.54 19.52 -6.69
N GLN A 22 8.92 18.73 -7.57
CA GLN A 22 7.71 19.18 -8.28
C GLN A 22 6.50 19.35 -7.35
N ALA A 23 5.54 20.17 -7.78
CA ALA A 23 4.26 20.32 -7.11
C ALA A 23 3.59 18.96 -6.87
N PHE A 24 3.06 18.77 -5.66
CA PHE A 24 2.41 17.54 -5.20
C PHE A 24 3.31 16.31 -5.12
N ARG A 25 4.64 16.43 -5.33
CA ARG A 25 5.55 15.30 -5.13
C ARG A 25 5.57 14.90 -3.65
N PRO A 26 5.15 13.66 -3.29
CA PRO A 26 5.25 13.21 -1.92
C PRO A 26 6.72 13.21 -1.51
N GLN A 27 7.00 13.73 -0.32
CA GLN A 27 8.33 13.77 0.27
C GLN A 27 8.51 12.68 1.34
N LEU A 28 7.43 11.97 1.70
CA LEU A 28 7.42 10.89 2.69
C LEU A 28 7.06 9.52 2.10
N SER A 29 6.62 9.48 0.85
CA SER A 29 6.13 8.26 0.21
C SER A 29 6.77 8.04 -1.16
N TYR A 30 7.00 6.79 -1.51
CA TYR A 30 7.56 6.44 -2.81
C TYR A 30 6.61 6.80 -3.96
N SER A 31 7.16 7.41 -5.01
CA SER A 31 6.52 7.55 -6.32
C SER A 31 7.59 7.36 -7.40
N PRO A 32 7.30 6.78 -8.57
CA PRO A 32 8.28 6.68 -9.64
C PRO A 32 8.66 8.07 -10.15
N ALA A 33 9.86 8.22 -10.70
CA ALA A 33 10.30 9.49 -11.27
C ALA A 33 9.31 10.04 -12.31
N HIS A 34 8.73 9.15 -13.12
CA HIS A 34 7.79 9.46 -14.20
C HIS A 34 6.63 8.47 -14.25
N ASN A 35 5.62 8.80 -15.06
CA ASN A 35 4.56 7.90 -15.50
C ASN A 35 3.63 7.34 -14.40
N TRP A 36 2.78 6.37 -14.76
CA TRP A 36 1.77 5.77 -13.91
C TRP A 36 2.30 4.62 -13.06
N MET A 37 1.98 4.63 -11.77
CA MET A 37 2.09 3.49 -10.85
C MET A 37 0.73 3.12 -10.24
N ASN A 38 0.49 1.83 -10.00
CA ASN A 38 -0.56 1.37 -9.08
C ASN A 38 -0.03 0.42 -8.00
N ASP A 39 -0.49 -0.82 -7.98
CA ASP A 39 -0.34 -1.76 -6.87
C ASP A 39 1.14 -1.96 -6.51
N PRO A 40 1.50 -1.97 -5.22
CA PRO A 40 2.78 -2.51 -4.79
C PRO A 40 2.83 -4.02 -5.08
N ASN A 41 3.97 -4.49 -5.56
CA ASN A 41 4.21 -5.88 -5.91
C ASN A 41 5.53 -6.36 -5.33
N GLY A 42 5.69 -7.68 -5.25
CA GLY A 42 6.99 -8.29 -5.04
C GLY A 42 7.71 -7.88 -3.77
N LEU A 43 6.98 -7.43 -2.75
CA LEU A 43 7.58 -6.89 -1.52
C LEU A 43 8.38 -7.98 -0.81
N VAL A 44 9.70 -7.83 -0.79
CA VAL A 44 10.60 -8.81 -0.19
C VAL A 44 11.81 -8.11 0.39
N TYR A 45 12.22 -8.51 1.60
CA TYR A 45 13.48 -8.13 2.17
C TYR A 45 14.53 -9.17 1.82
N HIS A 46 15.64 -8.75 1.23
CA HIS A 46 16.73 -9.65 0.86
C HIS A 46 18.08 -8.94 0.96
N ASP A 47 19.01 -9.54 1.70
CA ASP A 47 20.42 -9.12 1.78
C ASP A 47 20.61 -7.61 2.06
N GLY A 48 19.90 -7.11 3.08
CA GLY A 48 19.99 -5.72 3.52
C GLY A 48 19.04 -4.75 2.82
N GLU A 49 18.30 -5.18 1.79
CA GLU A 49 17.43 -4.31 0.99
C GLU A 49 15.95 -4.71 1.13
N TYR A 50 15.10 -3.71 1.32
CA TYR A 50 13.67 -3.78 1.08
C TYR A 50 13.43 -3.55 -0.41
N HIS A 51 12.89 -4.55 -1.09
CA HIS A 51 12.46 -4.43 -2.48
C HIS A 51 11.01 -3.98 -2.54
N LEU A 52 10.75 -2.99 -3.39
CA LEU A 52 9.42 -2.52 -3.77
C LEU A 52 9.31 -2.65 -5.28
N PHE A 53 8.60 -3.67 -5.75
CA PHE A 53 8.13 -3.70 -7.13
C PHE A 53 6.75 -3.06 -7.19
N TYR A 54 6.29 -2.70 -8.37
CA TYR A 54 4.99 -2.07 -8.53
C TYR A 54 4.49 -2.16 -9.96
N GLN A 55 3.17 -2.22 -10.12
CA GLN A 55 2.52 -2.08 -11.41
C GLN A 55 2.87 -0.71 -12.00
N TYR A 56 3.40 -0.71 -13.23
CA TYR A 56 3.97 0.47 -13.85
C TYR A 56 3.67 0.53 -15.35
N ASN A 57 3.33 1.72 -15.85
CA ASN A 57 3.28 2.01 -17.28
C ASN A 57 4.56 2.76 -17.69
N PRO A 58 5.55 2.13 -18.34
CA PRO A 58 6.76 2.83 -18.74
C PRO A 58 6.57 3.85 -19.87
N ASN A 59 5.39 3.86 -20.53
CA ASN A 59 5.12 4.64 -21.74
C ASN A 59 3.98 5.67 -21.56
N GLY A 60 3.47 5.89 -20.35
CA GLY A 60 2.37 6.82 -20.15
C GLY A 60 2.00 7.11 -18.70
N SER A 61 1.32 8.23 -18.49
CA SER A 61 0.90 8.70 -17.16
C SER A 61 -0.43 8.10 -16.68
N THR A 62 -1.06 7.22 -17.45
CA THR A 62 -2.28 6.48 -17.08
C THR A 62 -2.06 4.97 -17.17
N TRP A 63 -3.05 4.18 -16.74
CA TRP A 63 -2.97 2.73 -16.85
C TRP A 63 -2.84 2.28 -18.31
N GLY A 64 -1.85 1.43 -18.58
CA GLY A 64 -1.54 0.83 -19.88
C GLY A 64 -0.14 0.19 -19.84
N ASP A 65 0.19 -0.69 -20.80
CA ASP A 65 1.53 -1.28 -20.91
C ASP A 65 2.10 -1.88 -19.59
N MET A 66 1.22 -2.53 -18.81
CA MET A 66 1.53 -2.98 -17.45
C MET A 66 2.79 -3.84 -17.38
N SER A 67 3.74 -3.32 -16.62
CA SER A 67 5.09 -3.82 -16.35
C SER A 67 5.33 -3.78 -14.84
N TRP A 68 6.38 -4.42 -14.35
CA TRP A 68 6.87 -4.22 -12.98
C TRP A 68 8.02 -3.21 -12.97
N GLY A 69 7.77 -2.05 -12.38
CA GLY A 69 8.83 -1.16 -11.91
C GLY A 69 9.51 -1.73 -10.66
N HIS A 70 10.65 -1.17 -10.27
CA HIS A 70 11.43 -1.67 -9.14
C HIS A 70 12.17 -0.52 -8.45
N ALA A 71 12.08 -0.48 -7.12
CA ALA A 71 12.94 0.31 -6.26
C ALA A 71 13.44 -0.52 -5.07
N VAL A 72 14.56 -0.10 -4.49
CA VAL A 72 15.12 -0.68 -3.27
C VAL A 72 15.37 0.40 -2.22
N SER A 73 15.28 0.04 -0.96
CA SER A 73 15.62 0.91 0.17
C SER A 73 16.32 0.09 1.27
N PRO A 74 17.31 0.65 1.98
CA PRO A 74 17.88 0.00 3.16
C PRO A 74 16.99 0.15 4.41
N ASP A 75 16.03 1.08 4.40
CA ASP A 75 15.34 1.56 5.61
C ASP A 75 13.84 1.86 5.42
N LEU A 76 13.24 1.42 4.30
CA LEU A 76 11.85 1.68 3.89
C LEU A 76 11.52 3.16 3.60
N LEU A 77 12.50 4.06 3.70
CA LEU A 77 12.32 5.49 3.51
C LEU A 77 13.06 5.98 2.27
N HIS A 78 14.37 5.77 2.21
CA HIS A 78 15.22 6.33 1.16
C HIS A 78 15.30 5.36 -0.01
N TRP A 79 14.46 5.57 -1.01
CA TRP A 79 14.32 4.69 -2.16
C TRP A 79 15.29 5.05 -3.30
N GLN A 80 15.87 4.01 -3.88
CA GLN A 80 16.56 4.06 -5.16
C GLN A 80 15.72 3.34 -6.21
N GLU A 81 15.21 4.10 -7.19
CA GLU A 81 14.57 3.52 -8.37
C GLU A 81 15.61 2.77 -9.22
N LEU A 82 15.23 1.58 -9.70
CA LEU A 82 16.03 0.67 -10.51
C LEU A 82 15.39 0.48 -11.89
N PRO A 83 16.11 -0.12 -12.87
CA PRO A 83 15.51 -0.50 -14.14
C PRO A 83 14.26 -1.38 -13.98
N LEU A 84 13.39 -1.37 -14.99
CA LEU A 84 12.23 -2.27 -15.07
C LEU A 84 12.62 -3.72 -14.78
N ALA A 85 11.86 -4.36 -13.89
CA ALA A 85 12.06 -5.76 -13.54
C ALA A 85 11.42 -6.70 -14.56
N LEU A 86 10.15 -6.47 -14.88
CA LEU A 86 9.40 -7.24 -15.90
C LEU A 86 8.75 -6.25 -16.86
N LYS A 87 9.21 -6.25 -18.11
CA LYS A 87 8.76 -5.31 -19.13
C LYS A 87 7.65 -5.92 -19.97
N VAL A 88 6.56 -5.19 -20.16
CA VAL A 88 5.47 -5.54 -21.10
C VAL A 88 6.01 -6.06 -22.43
N GLU A 89 5.41 -7.13 -22.94
CA GLU A 89 5.80 -7.75 -24.19
C GLU A 89 4.93 -7.26 -25.34
N LYS A 90 5.56 -7.00 -26.48
CA LYS A 90 4.90 -6.49 -27.69
C LYS A 90 5.41 -7.19 -28.94
N THR A 91 4.55 -7.31 -29.96
CA THR A 91 4.97 -7.67 -31.31
C THR A 91 5.86 -6.60 -31.93
N ALA A 92 6.53 -6.91 -33.05
CA ALA A 92 7.28 -5.92 -33.83
C ALA A 92 6.39 -4.75 -34.35
N ARG A 93 5.06 -4.93 -34.37
CA ARG A 93 4.08 -3.89 -34.74
C ARG A 93 3.58 -3.07 -33.55
N GLY A 94 4.06 -3.36 -32.34
CA GLY A 94 3.70 -2.66 -31.10
C GLY A 94 2.43 -3.17 -30.41
N GLU A 95 1.87 -4.31 -30.84
CA GLU A 95 0.70 -4.92 -30.20
C GLU A 95 1.12 -5.64 -28.92
N VAL A 96 0.43 -5.41 -27.81
CA VAL A 96 0.75 -6.06 -26.53
C VAL A 96 0.39 -7.55 -26.57
N THR A 97 1.38 -8.41 -26.33
CA THR A 97 1.21 -9.87 -26.26
C THR A 97 1.08 -10.37 -24.83
N GLN A 98 1.77 -9.72 -23.88
CA GLN A 98 1.70 -10.07 -22.46
C GLN A 98 1.92 -8.81 -21.61
N MET A 99 1.04 -8.63 -20.62
CA MET A 99 1.23 -7.70 -19.52
C MET A 99 1.57 -8.45 -18.23
N PHE A 100 2.30 -7.79 -17.35
CA PHE A 100 2.66 -8.29 -16.03
C PHE A 100 1.77 -7.59 -15.01
N PHE A 101 0.83 -8.35 -14.46
CA PHE A 101 -0.07 -7.89 -13.39
C PHE A 101 0.52 -8.23 -12.03
N SER A 102 -0.18 -7.80 -10.98
CA SER A 102 0.26 -7.86 -9.61
C SER A 102 0.64 -9.25 -9.14
N GLY A 103 1.46 -9.29 -8.08
CA GLY A 103 2.03 -10.52 -7.56
C GLY A 103 3.03 -10.26 -6.45
N SER A 104 3.79 -11.30 -6.09
CA SER A 104 4.67 -11.32 -4.92
C SER A 104 6.03 -11.95 -5.23
N VAL A 105 7.00 -11.71 -4.37
CA VAL A 105 8.35 -12.28 -4.47
C VAL A 105 8.70 -12.98 -3.17
N VAL A 106 9.36 -14.13 -3.28
CA VAL A 106 9.97 -14.86 -2.16
C VAL A 106 11.44 -15.14 -2.45
N VAL A 107 12.23 -15.40 -1.41
CA VAL A 107 13.61 -15.89 -1.55
C VAL A 107 13.60 -17.40 -1.30
N ASP A 108 13.91 -18.19 -2.33
CA ASP A 108 13.97 -19.66 -2.25
C ASP A 108 15.30 -20.12 -1.66
N GLN A 109 15.45 -19.91 -0.36
CA GLN A 109 16.68 -20.19 0.39
C GLN A 109 17.12 -21.66 0.30
N ALA A 110 16.17 -22.58 0.26
CA ALA A 110 16.43 -24.01 0.20
C ALA A 110 16.55 -24.53 -1.25
N ASN A 111 16.51 -23.64 -2.25
CA ASN A 111 16.52 -23.97 -3.67
C ASN A 111 15.49 -25.06 -4.03
N THR A 112 14.30 -24.96 -3.44
CA THR A 112 13.21 -25.92 -3.66
C THR A 112 12.72 -25.95 -5.10
N SER A 113 12.84 -24.83 -5.81
CA SER A 113 12.55 -24.70 -7.23
C SER A 113 13.62 -25.27 -8.15
N GLY A 114 14.84 -25.45 -7.65
CA GLY A 114 16.00 -25.77 -8.48
C GLY A 114 16.45 -24.64 -9.42
N LEU A 115 15.88 -23.44 -9.29
CA LEU A 115 16.22 -22.27 -10.13
C LEU A 115 17.37 -21.44 -9.54
N GLY A 116 17.72 -21.67 -8.27
CA GLY A 116 18.87 -21.06 -7.61
C GLY A 116 20.19 -21.76 -7.95
N GLU A 117 21.29 -21.17 -7.50
CA GLU A 117 22.62 -21.73 -7.61
C GLU A 117 23.28 -21.87 -6.23
N SER A 118 24.38 -22.63 -6.16
CA SER A 118 25.12 -22.81 -4.91
C SER A 118 25.58 -21.46 -4.35
N GLY A 119 25.16 -21.13 -3.13
CA GLY A 119 25.47 -19.85 -2.46
C GLY A 119 24.71 -18.64 -3.02
N ARG A 120 23.79 -18.84 -3.98
CA ARG A 120 22.98 -17.79 -4.61
C ARG A 120 21.52 -18.27 -4.69
N PRO A 121 20.73 -18.13 -3.62
CA PRO A 121 19.32 -18.50 -3.65
C PRO A 121 18.58 -17.65 -4.67
N ALA A 122 17.61 -18.25 -5.38
CA ALA A 122 16.80 -17.51 -6.32
C ALA A 122 15.78 -16.64 -5.59
N MET A 123 15.65 -15.38 -6.01
CA MET A 123 14.43 -14.63 -5.79
C MET A 123 13.40 -15.09 -6.82
N ILE A 124 12.22 -15.48 -6.38
CA ILE A 124 11.14 -15.99 -7.24
C ILE A 124 9.98 -14.99 -7.21
N ALA A 125 9.70 -14.36 -8.35
CA ALA A 125 8.53 -13.53 -8.57
C ALA A 125 7.40 -14.42 -9.09
N MET A 126 6.29 -14.49 -8.36
CA MET A 126 5.03 -15.06 -8.83
C MET A 126 4.11 -13.91 -9.22
N TYR A 127 3.57 -13.92 -10.43
CA TYR A 127 2.76 -12.83 -10.97
C TYR A 127 1.65 -13.33 -11.88
N THR A 128 0.63 -12.49 -12.07
CA THR A 128 -0.40 -12.76 -13.07
C THR A 128 0.09 -12.32 -14.46
N SER A 129 0.20 -13.26 -15.38
CA SER A 129 0.34 -12.96 -16.81
C SER A 129 -1.03 -12.66 -17.40
N VAL A 130 -1.15 -11.52 -18.09
CA VAL A 130 -2.36 -11.16 -18.82
C VAL A 130 -2.08 -11.19 -20.31
N TYR A 131 -2.84 -11.99 -21.04
CA TYR A 131 -2.68 -12.19 -22.48
C TYR A 131 -3.84 -11.53 -23.24
N PRO A 132 -3.68 -10.30 -23.77
CA PRO A 132 -4.78 -9.63 -24.50
C PRO A 132 -5.21 -10.38 -25.76
N LEU A 133 -4.28 -11.13 -26.36
CA LEU A 133 -4.47 -11.88 -27.60
C LEU A 133 -4.40 -13.39 -27.33
N ALA A 134 -5.15 -14.16 -28.13
CA ALA A 134 -4.98 -15.61 -28.16
C ALA A 134 -3.65 -15.95 -28.84
N GLN A 135 -2.87 -16.85 -28.26
CA GLN A 135 -1.56 -17.23 -28.80
C GLN A 135 -1.10 -18.59 -28.25
N GLN A 136 -0.11 -19.15 -28.94
CA GLN A 136 0.64 -20.31 -28.49
C GLN A 136 1.89 -19.82 -27.74
N LEU A 137 2.03 -20.19 -26.47
CA LEU A 137 3.18 -19.79 -25.66
C LEU A 137 4.42 -20.62 -25.99
N ALA A 138 5.60 -20.11 -25.60
CA ALA A 138 6.88 -20.80 -25.77
C ALA A 138 6.92 -22.17 -25.05
N SER A 139 6.14 -22.33 -23.98
CA SER A 139 5.95 -23.59 -23.25
C SER A 139 5.17 -24.65 -24.03
N GLY A 140 4.56 -24.29 -25.16
CA GLY A 140 3.65 -25.16 -25.88
C GLY A 140 2.21 -25.15 -25.33
N GLN A 141 1.89 -24.29 -24.36
CA GLN A 141 0.52 -24.11 -23.88
C GLN A 141 -0.25 -23.07 -24.72
N PRO A 142 -1.49 -23.35 -25.18
CA PRO A 142 -2.34 -22.34 -25.78
C PRO A 142 -3.00 -21.47 -24.71
N VAL A 143 -3.13 -20.17 -24.97
CA VAL A 143 -3.92 -19.24 -24.13
C VAL A 143 -4.99 -18.56 -24.97
N LEU A 144 -6.15 -18.32 -24.36
CA LEU A 144 -7.25 -17.56 -24.97
C LEU A 144 -7.01 -16.06 -24.81
N ALA A 145 -7.62 -15.25 -25.68
CA ALA A 145 -7.61 -13.80 -25.52
C ALA A 145 -8.27 -13.41 -24.19
N GLY A 146 -7.61 -12.51 -23.45
CA GLY A 146 -7.99 -12.05 -22.12
C GLY A 146 -7.63 -12.99 -20.97
N THR A 147 -6.87 -14.07 -21.20
CA THR A 147 -6.48 -14.99 -20.13
C THR A 147 -5.64 -14.29 -19.08
N GLN A 148 -6.02 -14.44 -17.81
CA GLN A 148 -5.19 -14.18 -16.64
C GLN A 148 -4.71 -15.53 -16.10
N ALA A 149 -3.40 -15.74 -16.03
CA ALA A 149 -2.78 -16.98 -15.58
C ALA A 149 -1.61 -16.71 -14.62
N GLN A 150 -1.23 -17.66 -13.78
CA GLN A 150 -0.15 -17.45 -12.80
C GLN A 150 1.16 -17.99 -13.35
N SER A 151 2.15 -17.11 -13.45
CA SER A 151 3.48 -17.36 -14.00
C SER A 151 4.54 -16.99 -12.98
N LEU A 152 5.79 -17.40 -13.24
CA LEU A 152 6.92 -16.99 -12.42
C LEU A 152 8.14 -16.56 -13.22
N ALA A 153 8.96 -15.73 -12.60
CA ALA A 153 10.30 -15.37 -13.04
C ALA A 153 11.26 -15.51 -11.87
N TYR A 154 12.54 -15.69 -12.15
CA TYR A 154 13.57 -15.80 -11.12
C TYR A 154 14.72 -14.82 -11.36
N SER A 155 15.36 -14.42 -10.27
CA SER A 155 16.55 -13.58 -10.26
C SER A 155 17.64 -14.22 -9.41
N LEU A 156 18.88 -14.16 -9.90
CA LEU A 156 20.10 -14.66 -9.25
C LEU A 156 21.08 -13.54 -8.89
N ASP A 157 20.64 -12.30 -9.05
CA ASP A 157 21.43 -11.08 -8.88
C ASP A 157 20.72 -10.07 -7.96
N ARG A 158 20.03 -10.59 -6.93
CA ARG A 158 19.29 -9.78 -5.96
C ARG A 158 18.23 -8.88 -6.62
N GLY A 159 17.45 -9.45 -7.53
CA GLY A 159 16.31 -8.79 -8.18
C GLY A 159 16.69 -7.73 -9.21
N ARG A 160 17.97 -7.64 -9.64
CA ARG A 160 18.42 -6.64 -10.61
C ARG A 160 18.05 -7.02 -12.04
N SER A 161 18.00 -8.31 -12.35
CA SER A 161 17.48 -8.85 -13.61
C SER A 161 16.63 -10.09 -13.37
N TRP A 162 15.68 -10.34 -14.27
CA TRP A 162 14.69 -11.40 -14.14
C TRP A 162 14.63 -12.26 -15.40
N THR A 163 14.61 -13.57 -15.20
CA THR A 163 14.41 -14.56 -16.25
C THR A 163 13.04 -15.21 -16.06
N GLN A 164 12.15 -15.08 -17.06
CA GLN A 164 10.87 -15.78 -17.03
C GLN A 164 11.08 -17.29 -17.13
N TYR A 165 10.29 -18.05 -16.38
CA TYR A 165 10.36 -19.50 -16.40
C TYR A 165 9.81 -20.06 -17.72
N ALA A 166 10.60 -20.93 -18.37
CA ALA A 166 10.31 -21.40 -19.73
C ALA A 166 8.98 -22.17 -19.86
N ALA A 167 8.52 -22.81 -18.78
CA ALA A 167 7.28 -23.59 -18.78
C ALA A 167 6.04 -22.78 -18.31
N ASN A 168 6.14 -21.45 -18.20
CA ASN A 168 5.02 -20.60 -17.85
C ASN A 168 3.80 -20.78 -18.79
N PRO A 169 2.57 -20.55 -18.28
CA PRO A 169 2.22 -20.32 -16.87
C PRO A 169 2.28 -21.61 -16.05
N VAL A 170 2.58 -21.49 -14.74
CA VAL A 170 2.56 -22.62 -13.79
C VAL A 170 1.16 -22.95 -13.29
N ILE A 171 0.22 -21.99 -13.37
CA ILE A 171 -1.21 -22.23 -13.19
C ILE A 171 -1.97 -21.53 -14.32
N ALA A 172 -2.32 -22.28 -15.36
CA ALA A 172 -2.91 -21.73 -16.59
C ALA A 172 -4.38 -21.29 -16.44
N LEU A 173 -5.14 -21.98 -15.60
CA LEU A 173 -6.58 -21.77 -15.42
C LEU A 173 -6.96 -21.88 -13.93
N PRO A 174 -8.05 -21.22 -13.51
CA PRO A 174 -8.70 -21.54 -12.25
C PRO A 174 -9.03 -23.03 -12.12
N PRO A 175 -9.18 -23.57 -10.90
CA PRO A 175 -9.54 -24.96 -10.68
C PRO A 175 -11.02 -25.16 -11.06
N ALA A 176 -11.41 -26.38 -11.42
CA ALA A 176 -12.82 -26.71 -11.55
C ALA A 176 -13.55 -26.53 -10.19
N PRO A 177 -14.78 -25.98 -10.15
CA PRO A 177 -15.66 -25.70 -11.30
C PRO A 177 -15.49 -24.30 -11.94
N TYR A 178 -14.45 -23.53 -11.60
CA TYR A 178 -14.29 -22.11 -11.96
C TYR A 178 -13.51 -21.85 -13.25
N THR A 179 -13.33 -22.85 -14.11
CA THR A 179 -12.51 -22.71 -15.33
C THR A 179 -13.02 -21.64 -16.29
N ASP A 180 -14.29 -21.26 -16.20
CA ASP A 180 -14.91 -20.17 -16.95
C ASP A 180 -14.47 -18.77 -16.49
N GLN A 181 -13.89 -18.65 -15.29
CA GLN A 181 -13.35 -17.40 -14.72
C GLN A 181 -11.92 -17.09 -15.20
N TYR A 182 -11.45 -17.68 -16.31
CA TYR A 182 -10.07 -17.54 -16.80
C TYR A 182 -9.63 -16.09 -17.12
N ARG A 183 -10.56 -15.14 -17.22
CA ARG A 183 -10.30 -13.70 -17.40
C ARG A 183 -10.18 -12.92 -16.09
N GLU A 184 -10.52 -13.57 -14.97
CA GLU A 184 -10.70 -12.97 -13.65
C GLU A 184 -10.07 -13.91 -12.61
N PHE A 185 -8.74 -14.00 -12.66
CA PHE A 185 -7.94 -14.96 -11.89
C PHE A 185 -6.54 -14.38 -11.67
N ARG A 186 -6.31 -13.72 -10.53
CA ARG A 186 -5.13 -12.86 -10.38
C ARG A 186 -4.62 -12.66 -8.96
N ASP A 187 -3.50 -11.94 -8.90
CA ASP A 187 -2.84 -11.37 -7.72
C ASP A 187 -2.28 -12.41 -6.73
N PRO A 188 -1.32 -13.27 -7.16
CA PRO A 188 -0.76 -14.30 -6.31
C PRO A 188 0.18 -13.73 -5.23
N LYS A 189 -0.23 -13.87 -3.96
CA LYS A 189 0.65 -13.74 -2.79
C LYS A 189 1.19 -15.10 -2.39
N VAL A 190 2.50 -15.28 -2.49
CA VAL A 190 3.23 -16.48 -2.09
C VAL A 190 4.02 -16.23 -0.81
N PHE A 191 4.03 -17.20 0.10
CA PHE A 191 4.86 -17.20 1.30
C PHE A 191 5.25 -18.63 1.71
N TRP A 192 6.30 -18.74 2.53
CA TRP A 192 6.71 -20.01 3.10
C TRP A 192 5.92 -20.31 4.37
N TYR A 193 5.20 -21.43 4.39
CA TYR A 193 4.48 -21.90 5.58
C TYR A 193 5.34 -22.92 6.34
N ALA A 194 6.10 -22.42 7.32
CA ALA A 194 7.11 -23.20 8.05
C ALA A 194 6.52 -24.44 8.74
N ALA A 195 5.36 -24.33 9.38
CA ALA A 195 4.73 -25.45 10.09
C ALA A 195 4.38 -26.64 9.18
N GLY A 196 4.12 -26.39 7.89
CA GLY A 196 3.83 -27.41 6.89
C GLY A 196 4.99 -27.75 5.94
N ASN A 197 6.15 -27.09 6.11
CA ASN A 197 7.32 -27.20 5.23
C ASN A 197 6.97 -27.04 3.73
N LYS A 198 6.11 -26.07 3.40
CA LYS A 198 5.58 -25.89 2.04
C LYS A 198 5.38 -24.42 1.71
N TRP A 199 5.39 -24.12 0.42
CA TRP A 199 4.94 -22.84 -0.10
C TRP A 199 3.42 -22.80 -0.10
N VAL A 200 2.85 -21.67 0.27
CA VAL A 200 1.42 -21.38 0.18
C VAL A 200 1.25 -20.17 -0.72
N MET A 201 0.22 -20.21 -1.55
CA MET A 201 -0.22 -19.08 -2.35
C MET A 201 -1.68 -18.78 -2.05
N VAL A 202 -2.00 -17.50 -1.92
CA VAL A 202 -3.37 -16.98 -2.00
C VAL A 202 -3.50 -16.10 -3.23
N LEU A 203 -4.57 -16.28 -3.99
CA LEU A 203 -4.93 -15.47 -5.15
C LEU A 203 -6.46 -15.31 -5.18
N VAL A 204 -7.02 -14.57 -6.13
CA VAL A 204 -8.47 -14.29 -6.17
C VAL A 204 -9.15 -14.69 -7.46
N LEU A 205 -10.44 -15.05 -7.34
CA LEU A 205 -11.47 -14.96 -8.36
C LEU A 205 -12.30 -13.70 -8.09
N PRO A 206 -11.96 -12.56 -8.71
CA PRO A 206 -12.42 -11.24 -8.30
C PRO A 206 -13.94 -11.09 -8.31
N ASN A 207 -14.58 -11.47 -9.43
CA ASN A 207 -16.03 -11.31 -9.61
C ASN A 207 -16.86 -12.32 -8.81
N LEU A 208 -16.25 -13.42 -8.35
CA LEU A 208 -16.89 -14.36 -7.44
C LEU A 208 -16.64 -14.02 -5.97
N HIS A 209 -15.76 -13.04 -5.69
CA HIS A 209 -15.34 -12.66 -4.35
C HIS A 209 -14.82 -13.87 -3.56
N LYS A 210 -13.93 -14.64 -4.19
CA LYS A 210 -13.33 -15.85 -3.61
C LYS A 210 -11.82 -15.73 -3.60
N ALA A 211 -11.21 -15.92 -2.45
CA ALA A 211 -9.79 -16.21 -2.32
C ALA A 211 -9.56 -17.70 -2.53
N LEU A 212 -8.59 -18.09 -3.35
CA LEU A 212 -8.19 -19.47 -3.56
C LEU A 212 -6.81 -19.70 -2.92
N LEU A 213 -6.68 -20.78 -2.17
CA LEU A 213 -5.43 -21.17 -1.52
C LEU A 213 -4.82 -22.38 -2.24
N TYR A 214 -3.53 -22.29 -2.54
CA TYR A 214 -2.74 -23.34 -3.17
C TYR A 214 -1.51 -23.66 -2.32
N SER A 215 -0.96 -24.86 -2.50
CA SER A 215 0.37 -25.18 -1.97
C SER A 215 1.29 -25.78 -3.02
N SER A 216 2.59 -25.63 -2.78
CA SER A 216 3.65 -26.21 -3.59
C SER A 216 4.82 -26.64 -2.71
N ARG A 217 5.57 -27.64 -3.17
CA ARG A 217 6.85 -28.03 -2.57
C ARG A 217 8.04 -27.38 -3.28
N ASP A 218 7.85 -26.85 -4.49
CA ASP A 218 8.93 -26.42 -5.38
C ASP A 218 8.67 -25.08 -6.09
N LEU A 219 7.56 -24.38 -5.80
CA LEU A 219 7.09 -23.15 -6.48
C LEU A 219 6.68 -23.34 -7.95
N LEU A 220 6.92 -24.51 -8.55
CA LEU A 220 6.67 -24.80 -9.96
C LEU A 220 5.35 -25.56 -10.14
N HIS A 221 5.05 -26.49 -9.24
CA HIS A 221 3.86 -27.33 -9.29
C HIS A 221 2.94 -26.99 -8.13
N TRP A 222 1.71 -26.57 -8.45
CA TRP A 222 0.76 -26.06 -7.46
C TRP A 222 -0.48 -26.95 -7.35
N HIS A 223 -0.91 -27.19 -6.11
CA HIS A 223 -2.11 -27.94 -5.77
C HIS A 223 -3.12 -27.02 -5.10
N TRP A 224 -4.32 -26.92 -5.67
CA TRP A 224 -5.42 -26.21 -5.04
C TRP A 224 -5.81 -26.92 -3.74
N MET A 225 -5.95 -26.15 -2.66
CA MET A 225 -6.22 -26.65 -1.32
C MET A 225 -7.64 -26.33 -0.87
N SER A 226 -8.00 -25.05 -0.92
CA SER A 226 -9.27 -24.56 -0.39
C SER A 226 -9.62 -23.19 -0.97
N GLU A 227 -10.75 -22.66 -0.54
CA GLU A 227 -11.21 -21.33 -0.86
C GLU A 227 -11.81 -20.65 0.37
N PHE A 228 -11.84 -19.32 0.34
CA PHE A 228 -12.51 -18.47 1.31
C PHE A 228 -13.39 -17.44 0.58
N GLY A 229 -14.57 -17.18 1.11
CA GLY A 229 -15.51 -16.19 0.59
C GLY A 229 -16.62 -16.73 -0.31
N PRO A 230 -17.61 -15.89 -0.68
CA PRO A 230 -17.72 -14.46 -0.33
C PRO A 230 -17.97 -14.19 1.16
N SER A 231 -17.48 -13.07 1.68
CA SER A 231 -17.75 -12.62 3.06
C SER A 231 -17.53 -11.11 3.20
N ASN A 232 -18.27 -10.43 4.07
CA ASN A 232 -18.15 -8.97 4.28
C ASN A 232 -18.33 -8.16 2.99
N ALA A 233 -17.43 -7.22 2.67
CA ALA A 233 -17.62 -6.31 1.56
C ALA A 233 -17.43 -7.02 0.21
N ILE A 234 -18.46 -6.97 -0.63
CA ILE A 234 -18.52 -7.57 -1.97
C ILE A 234 -19.11 -6.59 -3.00
N GLY A 235 -18.92 -5.29 -2.76
CA GLY A 235 -19.46 -4.21 -3.61
C GLY A 235 -18.72 -4.07 -4.95
N GLY A 236 -17.64 -4.82 -5.15
CA GLY A 236 -16.82 -4.83 -6.34
C GLY A 236 -15.80 -5.95 -6.30
N ALA A 237 -15.05 -6.08 -7.39
CA ALA A 237 -14.14 -7.18 -7.63
C ALA A 237 -13.08 -7.27 -6.52
N TRP A 238 -12.88 -8.46 -5.95
CA TRP A 238 -11.82 -8.71 -4.98
C TRP A 238 -10.44 -8.79 -5.64
N GLU A 239 -9.44 -8.12 -5.08
CA GLU A 239 -8.10 -7.99 -5.63
C GLU A 239 -7.06 -8.02 -4.51
N CYS A 240 -5.79 -8.28 -4.86
CA CYS A 240 -4.62 -8.16 -4.00
C CYS A 240 -4.80 -8.82 -2.61
N PRO A 241 -5.01 -10.16 -2.55
CA PRO A 241 -5.05 -10.86 -1.28
C PRO A 241 -3.68 -10.90 -0.61
N ASP A 242 -3.67 -10.88 0.72
CA ASP A 242 -2.48 -11.23 1.51
C ASP A 242 -2.88 -12.05 2.73
N LEU A 243 -2.03 -12.98 3.17
CA LEU A 243 -2.28 -13.84 4.32
C LEU A 243 -1.06 -13.82 5.24
N ILE A 244 -1.22 -13.16 6.40
CA ILE A 244 -0.13 -12.90 7.35
C ILE A 244 -0.40 -13.50 8.72
N GLU A 245 0.63 -14.03 9.37
CA GLU A 245 0.56 -14.45 10.78
C GLU A 245 1.01 -13.30 11.68
N LEU A 246 0.22 -12.99 12.71
CA LEU A 246 0.49 -11.92 13.68
C LEU A 246 0.34 -12.42 15.11
N THR A 247 1.15 -11.86 16.01
CA THR A 247 1.00 -12.06 17.46
C THR A 247 -0.11 -11.19 18.00
N VAL A 248 -0.85 -11.71 18.97
CA VAL A 248 -1.89 -10.99 19.72
C VAL A 248 -1.26 -10.44 20.99
N ASP A 249 -1.43 -9.13 21.21
CA ASP A 249 -0.91 -8.42 22.38
C ASP A 249 0.61 -8.53 22.59
N GLY A 250 1.35 -8.91 21.54
CA GLY A 250 2.79 -9.15 21.62
C GLY A 250 3.18 -10.47 22.28
N ASP A 251 2.22 -11.36 22.58
CA ASP A 251 2.48 -12.70 23.10
C ASP A 251 2.84 -13.65 21.94
N PRO A 252 4.08 -14.17 21.87
CA PRO A 252 4.51 -15.06 20.78
C PRO A 252 3.78 -16.42 20.77
N ASN A 253 3.08 -16.77 21.86
CA ASN A 253 2.31 -18.01 21.97
C ASN A 253 0.84 -17.83 21.54
N GLN A 254 0.38 -16.60 21.37
CA GLN A 254 -0.95 -16.30 20.87
C GLN A 254 -0.84 -15.67 19.49
N ARG A 255 -1.11 -16.48 18.47
CA ARG A 255 -1.03 -16.07 17.07
C ARG A 255 -2.38 -16.21 16.41
N LYS A 256 -2.64 -15.31 15.47
CA LYS A 256 -3.78 -15.35 14.57
C LYS A 256 -3.30 -15.03 13.17
N TRP A 257 -4.04 -15.51 12.19
CA TRP A 257 -3.85 -15.19 10.79
C TRP A 257 -4.77 -14.06 10.39
N VAL A 258 -4.28 -13.17 9.53
CA VAL A 258 -5.07 -12.09 8.94
C VAL A 258 -5.07 -12.25 7.43
N LEU A 259 -6.25 -12.45 6.87
CA LEU A 259 -6.48 -12.37 5.43
C LEU A 259 -6.84 -10.93 5.09
N VAL A 260 -5.98 -10.27 4.32
CA VAL A 260 -6.23 -8.94 3.74
C VAL A 260 -6.82 -9.13 2.34
N MET A 261 -7.79 -8.29 1.99
CA MET A 261 -8.47 -8.36 0.71
C MET A 261 -8.85 -6.96 0.24
N SER A 262 -8.37 -6.56 -0.93
CA SER A 262 -8.77 -5.30 -1.55
C SER A 262 -10.02 -5.51 -2.41
N LEU A 263 -10.84 -4.46 -2.62
CA LEU A 263 -11.94 -4.49 -3.59
C LEU A 263 -12.16 -3.17 -4.34
N ASN A 264 -12.64 -3.27 -5.59
CA ASN A 264 -13.00 -2.12 -6.40
C ASN A 264 -14.25 -2.36 -7.28
N PRO A 265 -15.29 -1.50 -7.24
CA PRO A 265 -15.52 -0.46 -6.23
C PRO A 265 -16.03 -1.06 -4.90
N GLY A 266 -16.54 -0.22 -4.00
CA GLY A 266 -17.15 -0.64 -2.74
C GLY A 266 -16.32 -0.35 -1.48
N GLY A 267 -15.25 0.44 -1.60
CA GLY A 267 -14.46 0.93 -0.48
C GLY A 267 -15.25 1.86 0.47
N PRO A 268 -14.73 2.09 1.69
CA PRO A 268 -15.45 2.80 2.76
C PRO A 268 -15.71 4.28 2.45
N ALA A 269 -14.88 4.89 1.61
CA ALA A 269 -15.03 6.25 1.11
C ALA A 269 -15.32 6.29 -0.40
N GLY A 270 -15.99 5.26 -0.93
CA GLY A 270 -16.27 5.13 -2.36
C GLY A 270 -15.06 4.71 -3.20
N GLY A 271 -15.33 4.24 -4.41
CA GLY A 271 -14.29 3.66 -5.26
C GLY A 271 -13.64 2.44 -4.62
N SER A 272 -12.31 2.35 -4.68
CA SER A 272 -11.53 1.21 -4.18
C SER A 272 -11.21 1.30 -2.68
N GLY A 273 -11.02 0.16 -2.01
CA GLY A 273 -10.57 0.11 -0.60
C GLY A 273 -10.12 -1.29 -0.18
N THR A 274 -9.63 -1.44 1.06
CA THR A 274 -9.09 -2.71 1.56
C THR A 274 -9.73 -3.12 2.88
N GLN A 275 -10.25 -4.35 2.93
CA GLN A 275 -10.79 -4.99 4.14
C GLN A 275 -9.85 -6.08 4.67
N TYR A 276 -10.11 -6.57 5.87
CA TYR A 276 -9.39 -7.71 6.43
C TYR A 276 -10.28 -8.64 7.25
N PHE A 277 -9.78 -9.85 7.51
CA PHE A 277 -10.39 -10.87 8.33
C PHE A 277 -9.35 -11.42 9.30
N VAL A 278 -9.64 -11.42 10.60
CA VAL A 278 -8.84 -12.15 11.60
C VAL A 278 -9.37 -13.57 11.71
N GLY A 279 -8.49 -14.55 11.85
CA GLY A 279 -8.89 -15.95 11.95
C GLY A 279 -7.70 -16.88 12.12
N ASP A 280 -7.89 -18.13 11.70
CA ASP A 280 -6.89 -19.20 11.81
C ASP A 280 -6.61 -19.82 10.43
N PHE A 281 -5.36 -20.24 10.21
CA PHE A 281 -4.93 -20.98 9.02
C PHE A 281 -4.23 -22.27 9.43
N ASP A 282 -4.81 -23.41 9.06
CA ASP A 282 -4.31 -24.75 9.41
C ASP A 282 -3.28 -25.30 8.40
N GLY A 283 -2.82 -24.46 7.47
CA GLY A 283 -1.98 -24.86 6.35
C GLY A 283 -2.76 -25.30 5.11
N VAL A 284 -4.09 -25.43 5.18
CA VAL A 284 -4.97 -25.82 4.06
C VAL A 284 -6.07 -24.77 3.86
N LYS A 285 -6.78 -24.41 4.93
CA LYS A 285 -7.96 -23.54 4.94
C LYS A 285 -7.80 -22.38 5.92
N PHE A 286 -8.18 -21.18 5.48
CA PHE A 286 -8.37 -20.04 6.36
C PHE A 286 -9.82 -20.02 6.89
N SER A 287 -9.98 -19.85 8.20
CA SER A 287 -11.28 -19.74 8.86
C SER A 287 -11.35 -18.44 9.65
N ALA A 288 -12.22 -17.52 9.24
CA ALA A 288 -12.39 -16.23 9.89
C ALA A 288 -13.10 -16.35 11.24
N ASP A 289 -12.64 -15.59 12.22
CA ASP A 289 -13.34 -15.37 13.48
C ASP A 289 -14.62 -14.53 13.24
N PRO A 290 -15.65 -14.68 14.09
CA PRO A 290 -16.83 -13.81 14.04
C PRO A 290 -16.45 -12.33 14.20
N SER A 291 -17.00 -11.47 13.33
CA SER A 291 -16.78 -10.02 13.37
C SER A 291 -18.11 -9.27 13.36
N PRO A 292 -18.18 -8.04 13.92
CA PRO A 292 -19.42 -7.25 14.00
C PRO A 292 -19.86 -6.66 12.65
N GLY A 293 -19.13 -6.92 11.57
CA GLY A 293 -19.32 -6.35 10.24
C GLY A 293 -18.01 -6.25 9.49
N VAL A 294 -18.01 -5.51 8.37
CA VAL A 294 -16.80 -5.28 7.57
C VAL A 294 -15.71 -4.62 8.43
N GLN A 295 -14.53 -5.25 8.47
CA GLN A 295 -13.35 -4.67 9.08
C GLN A 295 -12.51 -4.03 7.97
N TRP A 296 -12.47 -2.70 7.94
CA TRP A 296 -11.67 -1.96 6.98
C TRP A 296 -10.24 -1.84 7.50
N LEU A 297 -9.27 -2.13 6.63
CA LEU A 297 -7.86 -1.91 6.91
C LEU A 297 -7.54 -0.42 6.96
N ASP A 298 -8.22 0.37 6.13
CA ASP A 298 -8.16 1.82 6.12
C ASP A 298 -9.55 2.36 5.78
N TYR A 299 -10.00 3.39 6.49
CA TYR A 299 -11.29 4.03 6.27
C TYR A 299 -11.22 5.20 5.29
N GLY A 300 -10.01 5.58 4.88
CA GLY A 300 -9.75 6.65 3.96
C GLY A 300 -9.99 6.24 2.51
N ALA A 301 -9.98 7.23 1.61
CA ALA A 301 -10.23 7.00 0.19
C ALA A 301 -9.02 6.42 -0.56
N ASP A 302 -7.80 6.57 -0.04
CA ASP A 302 -6.56 6.36 -0.79
C ASP A 302 -5.65 5.33 -0.13
N TYR A 303 -6.17 4.11 0.09
CA TYR A 303 -5.37 2.97 0.53
C TYR A 303 -5.92 1.69 -0.09
N TYR A 304 -5.27 1.23 -1.16
CA TYR A 304 -5.70 0.10 -1.95
C TYR A 304 -4.55 -0.87 -2.26
N ALA A 305 -4.87 -2.07 -2.74
CA ALA A 305 -3.88 -3.06 -3.16
C ALA A 305 -2.79 -3.32 -2.10
N ALA A 306 -3.18 -3.30 -0.83
CA ALA A 306 -2.22 -3.36 0.27
C ALA A 306 -1.66 -4.78 0.45
N VAL A 307 -0.33 -4.90 0.39
CA VAL A 307 0.39 -6.17 0.54
C VAL A 307 1.60 -6.01 1.47
N SER A 308 2.02 -7.12 2.05
CA SER A 308 3.09 -7.21 3.05
C SER A 308 4.42 -7.68 2.47
N TRP A 309 5.52 -7.31 3.13
CA TRP A 309 6.85 -7.81 2.80
C TRP A 309 7.06 -9.26 3.22
N ASN A 310 7.59 -10.07 2.32
CA ASN A 310 8.20 -11.36 2.65
C ASN A 310 9.62 -11.18 3.20
N GLY A 311 10.06 -12.14 4.02
CA GLY A 311 11.47 -12.25 4.42
C GLY A 311 11.98 -11.17 5.39
N LEU A 312 11.07 -10.42 6.03
CA LEU A 312 11.43 -9.38 6.98
C LEU A 312 12.32 -9.91 8.11
N PRO A 313 13.31 -9.13 8.58
CA PRO A 313 14.12 -9.51 9.73
C PRO A 313 13.30 -9.39 11.02
N GLY A 314 13.54 -10.34 11.95
CA GLY A 314 12.83 -10.39 13.23
C GLY A 314 11.35 -10.77 13.06
N ASN A 315 10.51 -10.24 13.94
CA ASN A 315 9.07 -10.54 13.97
C ASN A 315 8.21 -9.38 13.41
N ARG A 316 8.82 -8.46 12.64
CA ARG A 316 8.09 -7.33 12.05
C ARG A 316 7.19 -7.86 10.94
N GLN A 317 5.97 -7.31 10.88
CA GLN A 317 5.09 -7.45 9.74
C GLN A 317 4.82 -6.06 9.21
N ILE A 318 5.24 -5.81 7.97
CA ILE A 318 5.17 -4.48 7.36
C ILE A 318 4.35 -4.58 6.09
N MET A 319 3.47 -3.61 5.89
CA MET A 319 2.58 -3.52 4.75
C MET A 319 2.64 -2.13 4.13
N ILE A 320 2.43 -2.07 2.82
CA ILE A 320 2.25 -0.84 2.07
C ILE A 320 1.08 -1.05 1.09
N GLY A 321 0.29 -0.01 0.89
CA GLY A 321 -0.75 0.05 -0.15
C GLY A 321 -0.53 1.20 -1.12
N TRP A 322 -1.20 1.12 -2.27
CA TRP A 322 -1.29 2.19 -3.25
C TRP A 322 -2.08 3.37 -2.66
N MET A 323 -1.44 4.54 -2.56
CA MET A 323 -2.03 5.80 -2.06
C MET A 323 -2.76 6.52 -3.20
N SER A 324 -3.88 5.95 -3.61
CA SER A 324 -4.76 6.45 -4.67
C SER A 324 -6.08 5.67 -4.66
N ASN A 325 -6.99 6.02 -5.56
CA ASN A 325 -8.27 5.36 -5.73
C ASN A 325 -8.62 5.19 -7.21
N TRP A 326 -9.14 4.03 -7.62
CA TRP A 326 -9.57 3.80 -9.00
C TRP A 326 -10.64 4.79 -9.51
N LEU A 327 -11.42 5.39 -8.61
CA LEU A 327 -12.46 6.36 -8.95
C LEU A 327 -11.95 7.61 -9.68
N TYR A 328 -10.78 8.12 -9.26
CA TYR A 328 -10.23 9.38 -9.79
C TYR A 328 -8.73 9.31 -10.08
N GLY A 329 -8.06 8.19 -9.76
CA GLY A 329 -6.61 8.07 -9.76
C GLY A 329 -5.95 8.44 -11.08
N GLN A 330 -6.63 8.21 -12.22
CA GLN A 330 -6.13 8.57 -13.55
C GLN A 330 -6.20 10.06 -13.89
N GLN A 331 -6.92 10.86 -13.09
CA GLN A 331 -7.25 12.26 -13.37
C GLN A 331 -6.56 13.24 -12.42
N VAL A 332 -5.84 12.75 -11.40
CA VAL A 332 -5.16 13.61 -10.41
C VAL A 332 -4.12 14.54 -11.06
N PRO A 333 -3.92 15.76 -10.51
CA PRO A 333 -3.13 16.83 -11.13
C PRO A 333 -1.62 16.68 -10.93
N THR A 334 -1.07 15.49 -11.15
CA THR A 334 0.37 15.22 -10.99
C THR A 334 1.07 15.09 -12.34
N ALA A 335 2.29 15.61 -12.42
CA ALA A 335 3.20 15.43 -13.55
C ALA A 335 4.66 15.66 -13.08
N PRO A 336 5.66 14.94 -13.64
CA PRO A 336 5.56 13.96 -14.72
C PRO A 336 5.18 12.53 -14.29
N TRP A 337 4.79 12.32 -13.03
CA TRP A 337 4.35 11.03 -12.49
C TRP A 337 2.85 11.02 -12.19
N ARG A 338 2.33 9.84 -11.87
CA ARG A 338 1.01 9.66 -11.28
C ARG A 338 1.02 8.50 -10.28
N SER A 339 0.34 8.76 -9.16
CA SER A 339 0.29 7.92 -7.95
C SER A 339 1.54 7.92 -7.08
N ALA A 340 1.35 7.45 -5.85
CA ALA A 340 2.39 7.13 -4.89
C ALA A 340 2.00 5.85 -4.14
N GLN A 341 2.96 5.22 -3.48
CA GLN A 341 2.65 4.27 -2.42
C GLN A 341 2.27 5.05 -1.16
N SER A 342 1.65 4.38 -0.20
CA SER A 342 1.42 4.90 1.15
C SER A 342 2.71 4.84 1.97
N VAL A 343 2.69 5.44 3.16
CA VAL A 343 3.73 5.19 4.15
C VAL A 343 3.73 3.71 4.56
N PRO A 344 4.88 3.03 4.65
CA PRO A 344 4.96 1.68 5.19
C PRO A 344 4.43 1.61 6.63
N ARG A 345 3.65 0.57 6.93
CA ARG A 345 2.96 0.38 8.21
C ARG A 345 3.39 -0.93 8.86
N GLU A 346 3.79 -0.87 10.12
CA GLU A 346 3.89 -2.06 10.97
C GLU A 346 2.50 -2.52 11.41
N LEU A 347 2.28 -3.83 11.35
CA LEU A 347 1.05 -4.50 11.69
C LEU A 347 1.21 -5.29 12.99
N SER A 348 0.21 -5.23 13.86
CA SER A 348 0.09 -6.13 15.02
C SER A 348 -1.37 -6.35 15.38
N LEU A 349 -1.66 -7.37 16.19
CA LEU A 349 -2.99 -7.57 16.76
C LEU A 349 -3.03 -7.14 18.23
N ARG A 350 -4.06 -6.40 18.61
CA ARG A 350 -4.31 -5.95 19.99
C ARG A 350 -5.71 -6.32 20.44
N THR A 351 -5.86 -6.70 21.71
CA THR A 351 -7.16 -6.88 22.35
C THR A 351 -7.70 -5.52 22.80
N LEU A 352 -8.62 -4.96 22.01
CA LEU A 352 -9.24 -3.66 22.24
C LEU A 352 -10.75 -3.81 22.44
N ASP A 353 -11.23 -3.36 23.59
CA ASP A 353 -12.63 -3.49 24.04
C ASP A 353 -13.10 -4.95 24.02
N GLY A 354 -12.24 -5.86 24.50
CA GLY A 354 -12.52 -7.30 24.56
C GLY A 354 -12.48 -8.03 23.21
N ARG A 355 -11.96 -7.40 22.14
CA ARG A 355 -11.86 -8.00 20.80
C ARG A 355 -10.46 -7.85 20.23
N VAL A 356 -9.96 -8.91 19.60
CA VAL A 356 -8.71 -8.86 18.83
C VAL A 356 -8.93 -8.04 17.56
N ARG A 357 -8.12 -6.99 17.36
CA ARG A 357 -8.17 -6.11 16.18
C ARG A 357 -6.78 -5.88 15.62
N LEU A 358 -6.73 -5.66 14.32
CA LEU A 358 -5.52 -5.19 13.66
C LEU A 358 -5.27 -3.73 14.05
N VAL A 359 -4.02 -3.44 14.42
CA VAL A 359 -3.54 -2.08 14.64
C VAL A 359 -2.35 -1.82 13.75
N GLN A 360 -2.26 -0.58 13.27
CA GLN A 360 -1.24 -0.11 12.34
C GLN A 360 -0.48 1.06 12.93
N GLN A 361 0.84 1.07 12.75
CA GLN A 361 1.69 2.22 13.06
C GLN A 361 2.62 2.48 11.87
N PRO A 362 2.99 3.74 11.57
CA PRO A 362 4.03 3.96 10.57
C PRO A 362 5.34 3.34 11.09
N VAL A 363 6.15 2.81 10.18
CA VAL A 363 7.41 2.14 10.55
C VAL A 363 8.29 3.06 11.39
N THR A 364 9.00 2.47 12.37
CA THR A 364 9.77 3.23 13.36
C THR A 364 10.82 4.17 12.76
N GLU A 365 11.30 3.83 11.56
CA GLU A 365 12.26 4.59 10.77
C GLU A 365 11.75 6.02 10.52
N PHE A 366 10.43 6.28 10.44
CA PHE A 366 9.89 7.63 10.29
C PHE A 366 10.34 8.60 11.39
N GLN A 367 10.70 8.11 12.58
CA GLN A 367 11.23 8.95 13.65
C GLN A 367 12.52 9.66 13.24
N SER A 368 13.34 9.06 12.38
CA SER A 368 14.59 9.67 11.91
C SER A 368 14.37 10.85 10.97
N LEU A 369 13.16 11.00 10.42
CA LEU A 369 12.82 12.13 9.56
C LEU A 369 12.49 13.39 10.37
N ARG A 370 12.20 13.29 11.67
CA ARG A 370 11.92 14.47 12.50
C ARG A 370 13.15 15.39 12.55
N THR A 371 12.95 16.65 12.16
CA THR A 371 14.02 17.66 12.16
C THR A 371 13.80 18.71 13.25
N ASN A 372 12.77 19.55 13.14
CA ASN A 372 12.49 20.62 14.11
C ASN A 372 11.13 20.43 14.77
N LEU A 373 11.06 20.62 16.09
CA LEU A 373 9.79 20.78 16.80
C LEU A 373 9.29 22.22 16.58
N LEU A 374 8.33 22.39 15.67
CA LEU A 374 7.77 23.70 15.30
C LEU A 374 6.85 24.27 16.38
N TYR A 375 6.07 23.40 17.01
CA TYR A 375 5.07 23.79 17.99
C TYR A 375 4.88 22.68 19.00
N ARG A 376 4.72 23.07 20.27
CA ARG A 376 4.28 22.17 21.33
C ARG A 376 3.48 22.94 22.36
N GLU A 377 2.33 22.38 22.74
CA GLU A 377 1.57 22.88 23.88
C GLU A 377 0.94 21.69 24.62
N PRO A 378 1.21 21.52 25.93
CA PRO A 378 0.68 20.41 26.70
C PRO A 378 -0.83 20.51 26.92
N VAL A 379 -1.41 21.69 27.09
CA VAL A 379 -2.86 21.82 27.27
C VAL A 379 -3.39 23.07 26.59
N LEU A 380 -4.34 22.91 25.67
CA LEU A 380 -5.10 23.99 25.07
C LEU A 380 -6.58 23.81 25.32
N ARG A 381 -7.22 24.84 25.88
CA ARG A 381 -8.67 24.95 25.87
C ARG A 381 -9.12 25.50 24.52
N VAL A 382 -10.05 24.82 23.86
CA VAL A 382 -10.67 25.28 22.62
C VAL A 382 -12.08 25.75 22.95
N PRO A 383 -12.35 27.08 23.01
CA PRO A 383 -13.67 27.59 23.36
C PRO A 383 -14.73 27.19 22.32
N ALA A 384 -15.98 27.11 22.76
CA ALA A 384 -17.10 26.78 21.90
C ALA A 384 -17.22 27.79 20.75
N ASN A 385 -17.36 27.29 19.52
CA ASN A 385 -17.51 28.05 18.28
C ASN A 385 -16.37 29.05 18.04
N ALA A 386 -15.18 28.76 18.58
CA ALA A 386 -13.98 29.55 18.39
C ALA A 386 -12.88 28.71 17.72
N VAL A 387 -12.00 29.41 17.02
CA VAL A 387 -10.77 28.84 16.49
C VAL A 387 -9.63 29.22 17.44
N THR A 388 -8.85 28.22 17.88
CA THR A 388 -7.65 28.39 18.73
C THR A 388 -6.45 27.82 17.99
N LEU A 389 -5.23 28.28 18.29
CA LEU A 389 -4.02 28.00 17.49
C LEU A 389 -4.15 28.59 16.07
N ASN A 390 -3.31 29.56 15.75
CA ASN A 390 -3.21 30.10 14.40
C ASN A 390 -1.74 30.08 13.99
N HIS A 391 -1.18 28.87 14.00
CA HIS A 391 0.22 28.64 13.72
C HIS A 391 0.42 28.51 12.21
N VAL A 392 1.40 29.22 11.67
CA VAL A 392 1.77 29.13 10.26
C VAL A 392 2.78 27.98 10.13
N LEU A 393 2.43 26.94 9.38
CA LEU A 393 3.38 25.98 8.85
C LEU A 393 4.16 26.67 7.71
N SER A 394 5.05 27.61 8.03
CA SER A 394 5.78 28.35 6.99
C SER A 394 6.71 27.41 6.21
N ASP A 395 6.70 27.51 4.89
CA ASP A 395 7.46 26.74 3.88
C ASP A 395 7.23 25.21 3.84
N ALA A 396 5.96 24.81 4.07
CA ALA A 396 5.18 23.67 3.54
C ALA A 396 5.88 22.34 3.10
N GLY A 397 6.99 21.98 3.73
CA GLY A 397 7.51 20.61 3.70
C GLY A 397 6.61 19.63 4.47
N PRO A 398 6.92 18.33 4.43
CA PRO A 398 6.15 17.33 5.18
C PRO A 398 6.25 17.58 6.70
N ALA A 399 5.21 17.20 7.43
CA ALA A 399 5.11 17.37 8.87
C ALA A 399 4.48 16.15 9.55
N GLU A 400 4.83 15.98 10.82
CA GLU A 400 4.18 15.03 11.71
C GLU A 400 3.49 15.80 12.84
N LEU A 401 2.23 15.46 13.11
CA LEU A 401 1.47 16.00 14.22
C LEU A 401 1.06 14.89 15.16
N GLU A 402 1.32 15.06 16.45
CA GLU A 402 0.71 14.29 17.52
C GLU A 402 -0.35 15.17 18.20
N LEU A 403 -1.58 14.67 18.30
CA LEU A 403 -2.72 15.40 18.84
C LEU A 403 -3.53 14.50 19.79
N HIS A 404 -3.64 14.92 21.05
CA HIS A 404 -4.47 14.25 22.05
C HIS A 404 -5.74 15.05 22.32
N LEU A 405 -6.79 14.73 21.60
CA LEU A 405 -8.08 15.41 21.68
C LEU A 405 -8.92 14.87 22.84
N LYS A 406 -9.58 15.77 23.58
CA LYS A 406 -10.59 15.47 24.59
C LYS A 406 -11.86 16.25 24.24
N PRO A 407 -12.79 15.63 23.49
CA PRO A 407 -13.97 16.32 22.98
C PRO A 407 -14.88 16.91 24.06
N GLY A 408 -14.96 16.29 25.24
CA GLY A 408 -15.83 16.74 26.33
C GLY A 408 -17.29 16.76 25.90
N GLY A 409 -17.92 17.94 25.98
CA GLY A 409 -19.29 18.16 25.53
C GLY A 409 -19.42 18.66 24.08
N ALA A 410 -18.31 18.90 23.39
CA ALA A 410 -18.35 19.42 22.01
C ALA A 410 -19.00 18.40 21.07
N GLN A 411 -19.82 18.90 20.14
CA GLN A 411 -20.46 18.07 19.11
C GLN A 411 -19.42 17.60 18.10
N ARG A 412 -18.59 18.55 17.64
CA ARG A 412 -17.44 18.31 16.78
C ARG A 412 -16.25 19.11 17.30
N THR A 413 -15.07 18.52 17.22
CA THR A 413 -13.82 19.20 17.56
C THR A 413 -12.65 18.54 16.85
N GLY A 414 -11.60 19.31 16.55
CA GLY A 414 -10.47 18.78 15.81
C GLY A 414 -9.52 19.87 15.35
N ILE A 415 -8.87 19.60 14.23
CA ILE A 415 -7.82 20.39 13.62
C ILE A 415 -8.14 20.67 12.15
N ARG A 416 -7.86 21.89 11.71
CA ARG A 416 -7.88 22.32 10.32
C ARG A 416 -6.45 22.53 9.86
N LEU A 417 -6.09 21.86 8.77
CA LEU A 417 -4.79 21.94 8.12
C LEU A 417 -4.94 22.75 6.83
N ARG A 418 -3.89 23.46 6.43
CA ARG A 418 -3.87 24.28 5.21
C ARG A 418 -5.11 25.21 5.15
N SER A 419 -5.33 25.94 6.23
CA SER A 419 -6.39 26.97 6.36
C SER A 419 -5.81 28.38 6.32
N GLY A 420 -6.66 29.42 6.30
CA GLY A 420 -6.20 30.81 6.35
C GLY A 420 -6.93 31.83 5.48
N ALA A 421 -6.28 32.27 4.40
CA ALA A 421 -6.62 33.47 3.64
C ALA A 421 -7.92 33.34 2.82
N THR A 422 -8.22 32.13 2.34
CA THR A 422 -9.48 31.74 1.71
C THR A 422 -10.25 30.77 2.62
N ASP A 423 -11.40 30.27 2.15
CA ASP A 423 -12.20 29.23 2.79
C ASP A 423 -11.70 27.80 2.52
N HIS A 424 -10.57 27.67 1.81
CA HIS A 424 -9.92 26.38 1.59
C HIS A 424 -9.29 25.85 2.88
N GLU A 425 -9.52 24.57 3.19
CA GLU A 425 -8.99 23.85 4.34
C GLU A 425 -9.17 22.33 4.19
N ILE A 426 -8.41 21.60 5.00
CA ILE A 426 -8.62 20.17 5.25
C ILE A 426 -9.01 20.04 6.72
N GLU A 427 -10.21 19.53 7.01
CA GLU A 427 -10.72 19.41 8.37
C GLU A 427 -10.66 17.96 8.85
N LEU A 428 -9.89 17.72 9.91
CA LEU A 428 -9.85 16.44 10.62
C LEU A 428 -10.48 16.63 11.99
N GLY A 429 -11.58 15.93 12.28
CA GLY A 429 -12.31 16.11 13.53
C GLY A 429 -12.95 14.86 14.06
N TYR A 430 -13.41 14.92 15.30
CA TYR A 430 -14.20 13.87 15.94
C TYR A 430 -15.66 14.32 16.03
N ASP A 431 -16.56 13.50 15.49
CA ASP A 431 -18.02 13.65 15.61
C ASP A 431 -18.51 12.81 16.79
N ARG A 432 -18.92 13.49 17.86
CA ARG A 432 -19.30 12.84 19.12
C ARG A 432 -20.64 12.11 19.04
N GLU A 433 -21.56 12.58 18.19
CA GLU A 433 -22.87 11.95 18.01
C GLU A 433 -22.72 10.57 17.36
N HIS A 434 -21.87 10.48 16.34
CA HIS A 434 -21.65 9.26 15.57
C HIS A 434 -20.50 8.39 16.12
N GLY A 435 -19.65 8.93 17.00
CA GLY A 435 -18.48 8.23 17.52
C GLY A 435 -17.42 7.97 16.44
N THR A 436 -17.25 8.92 15.52
CA THR A 436 -16.37 8.77 14.36
C THR A 436 -15.31 9.86 14.31
N LEU A 437 -14.08 9.46 13.97
CA LEU A 437 -13.11 10.37 13.38
C LEU A 437 -13.51 10.62 11.93
N TYR A 438 -13.43 11.86 11.47
CA TYR A 438 -13.68 12.21 10.08
C TYR A 438 -12.56 13.05 9.50
N LEU A 439 -12.31 12.86 8.20
CA LEU A 439 -11.45 13.69 7.38
C LEU A 439 -12.27 14.28 6.24
N ASP A 440 -12.44 15.59 6.23
CA ASP A 440 -13.12 16.33 5.17
C ASP A 440 -12.09 17.08 4.31
N ARG A 441 -11.96 16.64 3.07
CA ARG A 441 -11.10 17.29 2.06
C ARG A 441 -11.88 18.12 1.05
N SER A 442 -13.20 18.25 1.19
CA SER A 442 -14.08 18.88 0.17
C SER A 442 -13.69 20.31 -0.20
N ARG A 443 -12.90 20.98 0.64
CA ARG A 443 -12.43 22.35 0.45
C ARG A 443 -10.89 22.45 0.43
N ASP A 444 -10.15 21.41 0.06
CA ASP A 444 -8.67 21.49 0.03
C ASP A 444 -8.11 22.50 -1.01
N GLY A 445 -8.93 22.92 -1.98
CA GLY A 445 -8.60 23.90 -3.02
C GLY A 445 -8.62 23.33 -4.44
N TYR A 446 -8.51 22.01 -4.60
CA TYR A 446 -8.62 21.33 -5.91
C TYR A 446 -9.81 20.37 -5.99
N SER A 447 -10.37 19.97 -4.85
CA SER A 447 -11.37 18.90 -4.75
C SER A 447 -12.56 19.00 -5.68
N ALA A 448 -13.06 20.22 -5.95
CA ALA A 448 -14.19 20.44 -6.84
C ALA A 448 -13.88 20.11 -8.32
N ALA A 449 -12.60 20.03 -8.70
CA ALA A 449 -12.18 19.68 -10.07
C ALA A 449 -12.15 18.17 -10.33
N LEU A 450 -12.26 17.32 -9.31
CA LEU A 450 -12.19 15.86 -9.43
C LEU A 450 -13.51 15.21 -8.97
N ALA A 451 -14.18 14.53 -9.90
CA ALA A 451 -15.42 13.83 -9.63
C ALA A 451 -15.23 12.75 -8.55
N GLY A 452 -16.08 12.77 -7.51
CA GLY A 452 -16.00 11.82 -6.39
C GLY A 452 -14.86 12.05 -5.41
N PHE A 453 -14.05 13.10 -5.59
CA PHE A 453 -12.92 13.41 -4.69
C PHE A 453 -13.34 14.26 -3.48
N ALA A 454 -14.19 15.27 -3.70
CA ALA A 454 -14.69 16.17 -2.67
C ALA A 454 -15.65 15.44 -1.70
N GLN A 455 -15.12 14.90 -0.61
CA GLN A 455 -15.91 14.13 0.35
C GLN A 455 -15.35 14.14 1.76
N ARG A 456 -16.24 13.86 2.72
CA ARG A 456 -15.91 13.51 4.11
C ARG A 456 -15.77 11.99 4.24
N GLN A 457 -14.63 11.55 4.76
CA GLN A 457 -14.27 10.16 5.03
C GLN A 457 -14.44 9.90 6.53
N ASN A 458 -14.97 8.75 6.95
CA ASN A 458 -15.33 8.50 8.36
C ASN A 458 -14.77 7.17 8.86
N ALA A 459 -14.14 7.19 10.03
CA ALA A 459 -13.61 6.02 10.73
C ALA A 459 -14.24 5.90 12.13
N PRO A 460 -15.00 4.83 12.43
CA PRO A 460 -15.48 4.57 13.79
C PRO A 460 -14.31 4.38 14.75
N VAL A 461 -14.25 5.17 15.81
CA VAL A 461 -13.21 5.05 16.84
C VAL A 461 -13.75 5.48 18.20
N GLN A 462 -13.51 4.64 19.20
CA GLN A 462 -13.98 4.87 20.56
C GLN A 462 -13.00 5.79 21.31
N LEU A 463 -13.55 6.67 22.15
CA LEU A 463 -12.74 7.44 23.09
C LEU A 463 -12.30 6.52 24.24
N ARG A 464 -11.03 6.62 24.64
CA ARG A 464 -10.51 5.96 25.85
C ARG A 464 -10.25 7.04 26.90
N ASP A 465 -10.86 6.91 28.07
CA ASP A 465 -10.87 7.94 29.12
C ASP A 465 -11.34 9.32 28.62
N GLY A 466 -12.30 9.32 27.68
CA GLY A 466 -12.82 10.52 27.04
C GLY A 466 -11.83 11.21 26.08
N LYS A 467 -10.72 10.55 25.73
CA LYS A 467 -9.67 11.06 24.85
C LYS A 467 -9.54 10.25 23.56
N LEU A 468 -9.06 10.91 22.53
CA LEU A 468 -8.62 10.32 21.26
C LEU A 468 -7.19 10.77 20.98
N ARG A 469 -6.30 9.80 20.76
CA ARG A 469 -4.93 10.07 20.30
C ARG A 469 -4.89 9.98 18.79
N LEU A 470 -4.26 10.96 18.15
CA LEU A 470 -4.07 11.02 16.72
C LEU A 470 -2.59 11.25 16.43
N ARG A 471 -2.06 10.44 15.51
CA ARG A 471 -0.76 10.67 14.87
C ARG A 471 -1.01 10.92 13.39
N ILE A 472 -0.62 12.08 12.90
CA ILE A 472 -0.93 12.56 11.55
C ILE A 472 0.39 12.75 10.81
N LEU A 473 0.58 12.00 9.73
CA LEU A 473 1.64 12.27 8.76
C LEU A 473 1.05 13.10 7.64
N PHE A 474 1.49 14.34 7.51
CA PHE A 474 1.04 15.30 6.52
C PHE A 474 2.16 15.51 5.49
N ASP A 475 1.92 15.15 4.25
CA ASP A 475 2.86 15.28 3.13
C ASP A 475 2.35 16.32 2.12
N THR A 476 3.13 16.62 1.08
CA THR A 476 2.82 17.62 0.05
C THR A 476 1.43 17.44 -0.59
N ALA A 477 1.00 16.19 -0.79
CA ALA A 477 -0.24 15.84 -1.46
C ALA A 477 -0.99 14.64 -0.85
N SER A 478 -0.69 14.31 0.41
CA SER A 478 -1.40 13.27 1.13
C SER A 478 -1.38 13.52 2.62
N LEU A 479 -2.32 12.90 3.33
CA LEU A 479 -2.21 12.73 4.76
C LEU A 479 -2.60 11.31 5.17
N THR A 480 -1.98 10.82 6.23
CA THR A 480 -2.34 9.56 6.89
C THR A 480 -2.54 9.81 8.38
N VAL A 481 -3.71 9.44 8.89
CA VAL A 481 -4.09 9.61 10.31
C VAL A 481 -4.20 8.26 10.98
N PHE A 482 -3.39 8.02 12.00
CA PHE A 482 -3.48 6.86 12.88
C PHE A 482 -4.21 7.27 14.17
N ALA A 483 -5.35 6.66 14.44
CA ALA A 483 -6.19 6.99 15.58
C ALA A 483 -6.17 5.91 16.66
N GLY A 484 -6.19 6.34 17.92
CA GLY A 484 -6.14 5.45 19.07
C GLY A 484 -4.75 4.79 19.21
N GLU A 485 -4.73 3.47 19.20
CA GLU A 485 -3.52 2.64 19.11
C GLU A 485 -3.18 2.26 17.66
N GLY A 486 -3.92 2.79 16.68
CA GLY A 486 -3.77 2.46 15.27
C GLY A 486 -4.85 1.51 14.74
N GLU A 487 -5.93 1.28 15.50
CA GLU A 487 -7.06 0.44 15.11
C GLU A 487 -7.98 1.09 14.07
N ALA A 488 -7.87 2.41 13.89
CA ALA A 488 -8.58 3.17 12.87
C ALA A 488 -7.58 4.06 12.15
N VAL A 489 -7.48 3.90 10.83
CA VAL A 489 -6.57 4.68 9.98
C VAL A 489 -7.36 5.32 8.84
N LEU A 490 -6.99 6.55 8.49
CA LEU A 490 -7.49 7.28 7.32
C LEU A 490 -6.30 7.71 6.47
N SER A 491 -6.16 7.17 5.26
CA SER A 491 -5.25 7.67 4.23
C SER A 491 -5.99 8.36 3.11
N SER A 492 -5.53 9.57 2.77
CA SER A 492 -6.18 10.41 1.78
C SER A 492 -5.15 11.23 1.02
N GLN A 493 -5.28 11.24 -0.30
CA GLN A 493 -4.70 12.29 -1.13
C GLN A 493 -5.41 13.61 -0.84
N ILE A 494 -4.65 14.70 -0.99
CA ILE A 494 -5.08 16.09 -0.91
C ILE A 494 -4.29 16.89 -1.94
N PHE A 495 -4.86 17.97 -2.45
CA PHE A 495 -4.18 18.88 -3.36
C PHE A 495 -4.36 20.31 -2.85
N PRO A 496 -3.67 20.64 -1.73
CA PRO A 496 -3.96 21.85 -0.97
C PRO A 496 -3.60 23.12 -1.73
N ASP A 497 -4.40 24.17 -1.56
CA ASP A 497 -4.08 25.52 -2.01
C ASP A 497 -2.71 25.96 -1.45
N PRO A 498 -1.73 26.33 -2.30
CA PRO A 498 -0.40 26.76 -1.85
C PRO A 498 -0.42 28.06 -1.03
N HIS A 499 -1.46 28.88 -1.13
CA HIS A 499 -1.59 30.12 -0.35
C HIS A 499 -2.08 29.88 1.07
N GLN A 500 -2.55 28.66 1.38
CA GLN A 500 -2.99 28.29 2.71
C GLN A 500 -1.89 27.58 3.48
N ALA A 501 -1.56 28.08 4.68
CA ALA A 501 -0.44 27.56 5.46
C ALA A 501 -0.73 27.41 6.96
N ARG A 502 -1.96 27.69 7.42
CA ARG A 502 -2.25 27.69 8.85
C ARG A 502 -2.79 26.36 9.35
N VAL A 503 -2.40 26.05 10.58
CA VAL A 503 -2.99 25.02 11.42
C VAL A 503 -3.83 25.68 12.48
N SER A 504 -5.06 25.19 12.65
CA SER A 504 -5.95 25.69 13.67
C SER A 504 -6.82 24.61 14.31
N LEU A 505 -7.24 24.83 15.55
CA LEU A 505 -8.10 23.95 16.33
C LEU A 505 -9.49 24.54 16.42
N PHE A 506 -10.52 23.69 16.39
CA PHE A 506 -11.91 24.12 16.49
C PHE A 506 -12.70 23.24 17.46
N ALA A 507 -13.77 23.81 18.02
CA ALA A 507 -14.77 23.09 18.79
C ALA A 507 -16.16 23.69 18.54
N GLU A 508 -17.17 22.86 18.31
CA GLU A 508 -18.53 23.27 18.00
C GLU A 508 -19.51 22.87 19.11
N GLY A 509 -20.45 23.77 19.42
CA GLY A 509 -21.51 23.55 20.41
C GLY A 509 -21.06 23.69 21.87
N ALA A 510 -19.90 23.14 22.23
CA ALA A 510 -19.29 23.31 23.55
C ALA A 510 -17.75 23.39 23.45
N ALA A 511 -17.11 23.76 24.56
CA ALA A 511 -15.65 23.80 24.62
C ALA A 511 -15.08 22.37 24.64
N ALA A 512 -13.91 22.21 24.01
CA ALA A 512 -13.09 21.02 24.04
C ALA A 512 -11.71 21.32 24.65
N GLU A 513 -10.93 20.28 24.86
CA GLU A 513 -9.56 20.37 25.34
C GLU A 513 -8.65 19.54 24.44
N VAL A 514 -7.47 20.08 24.15
CA VAL A 514 -6.35 19.34 23.59
C VAL A 514 -5.35 19.15 24.73
N THR A 515 -5.05 17.90 25.06
CA THR A 515 -4.20 17.50 26.21
C THR A 515 -2.76 17.18 25.84
N ASP A 516 -2.42 17.30 24.56
CA ASP A 516 -1.08 17.48 24.02
C ASP A 516 -1.25 17.81 22.52
N ILE A 517 -0.49 18.77 22.02
CA ILE A 517 -0.25 18.91 20.60
C ILE A 517 1.23 19.16 20.38
N SER A 518 1.80 18.42 19.43
CA SER A 518 3.18 18.58 19.01
C SER A 518 3.27 18.49 17.49
N ILE A 519 4.03 19.39 16.87
CA ILE A 519 4.19 19.48 15.41
C ILE A 519 5.68 19.47 15.09
N TRP A 520 6.12 18.50 14.28
CA TRP A 520 7.48 18.40 13.78
C TRP A 520 7.54 18.60 12.28
N THR A 521 8.57 19.30 11.80
CA THR A 521 8.97 19.18 10.38
C THR A 521 9.61 17.81 10.15
N LEU A 522 9.35 17.26 8.97
CA LEU A 522 10.01 16.04 8.49
C LEU A 522 10.97 16.38 7.35
N SER A 523 12.11 15.69 7.28
CA SER A 523 12.99 15.74 6.10
C SER A 523 12.39 14.93 4.95
N SER A 524 12.71 15.35 3.72
CA SER A 524 12.39 14.57 2.53
C SER A 524 13.16 13.25 2.51
N ILE A 525 12.53 12.20 1.97
CA ILE A 525 13.18 10.90 1.69
C ILE A 525 13.99 10.91 0.39
N TRP A 526 13.84 11.94 -0.45
CA TRP A 526 14.59 12.06 -1.70
C TRP A 526 15.93 12.72 -1.46
N ARG A 527 16.97 12.21 -2.13
CA ARG A 527 18.28 12.87 -2.13
C ARG A 527 18.15 14.20 -2.88
N GLN A 528 18.45 15.29 -2.20
CA GLN A 528 18.64 16.59 -2.86
C GLN A 528 19.88 16.49 -3.76
N PRO A 529 19.86 17.03 -4.99
CA PRO A 529 21.07 17.19 -5.78
C PRO A 529 22.09 18.01 -4.96
N GLU A 530 23.35 17.57 -4.91
CA GLU A 530 24.46 18.35 -4.33
C GLU A 530 24.70 19.67 -5.09
#